data_AF-A0A1E4DM02-F1
#
_entry.id   AF-A0A1E4DM02-F1
#
_cell.length_a   1.000
_cell.length_b   1.000
_cell.length_c   1.000
_cell.angle_alpha   90.00
_cell.angle_beta   90.00
_cell.angle_gamma   90.00
#
_symmetry.space_group_name_H-M   'P 1'
#
loop_
_entity.id
_entity.type
_entity.pdbx_description
1 polymer ?
#
loop_
_entity_poly.entity_id
_entity_poly.type
_entity_poly.pdbx_seq_one_letter_code
_entity_poly.pdbx_strand_id
1 'polypeptide(L)'
;MDQTLLLHHPLVLERQQWESFLRMVKVRSIHRPLLGATYQGDTEPMFSEDEVRYLGDSLQKAFQQATLQEHVVFALARPSQAGLDHVTSGVWFAEEGRIHLRVANCRLAVTMPSIRKQIWRDPLFAQAGAFYEFVPGDGQSLTRSSRDGRNPFRSDPDELVIDYQLATGARPDPVSSKPSAQPEPPRSLEEQLSLLKRLREQGMITEEDYRAKKQQLLDRL
;
A
#
# COMPACT_ATOMS: atom_id res chain seq x y z
N MET A 1 12.13 9.72 -15.28
CA MET A 1 10.91 10.05 -14.51
C MET A 1 10.60 8.83 -13.68
N ASP A 2 11.20 8.73 -12.50
CA ASP A 2 10.81 7.75 -11.48
C ASP A 2 10.64 8.55 -10.20
N GLN A 3 9.38 8.67 -9.77
CA GLN A 3 9.06 9.19 -8.46
C GLN A 3 9.42 8.07 -7.47
N THR A 4 10.52 8.24 -6.76
CA THR A 4 10.90 7.34 -5.67
C THR A 4 9.92 7.57 -4.52
N LEU A 5 8.78 6.86 -4.56
CA LEU A 5 7.83 6.78 -3.46
C LEU A 5 8.58 6.24 -2.24
N LEU A 6 8.79 7.10 -1.25
CA LEU A 6 9.45 6.72 -0.01
C LEU A 6 8.45 5.92 0.82
N LEU A 7 8.63 4.61 0.91
CA LEU A 7 7.82 3.77 1.79
C LEU A 7 8.25 4.03 3.23
N HIS A 8 7.29 4.15 4.14
CA HIS A 8 7.56 4.46 5.54
C HIS A 8 7.72 3.18 6.37
N HIS A 9 8.84 2.48 6.18
CA HIS A 9 9.28 1.37 7.02
C HIS A 9 10.48 1.77 7.91
N PRO A 10 10.64 1.20 9.12
CA PRO A 10 9.84 0.14 9.70
C PRO A 10 8.54 0.66 10.34
N LEU A 11 7.42 0.04 9.96
CA LEU A 11 6.13 0.26 10.61
C LEU A 11 6.00 -0.79 11.72
N VAL A 12 6.11 -0.35 12.97
CA VAL A 12 6.03 -1.24 14.14
C VAL A 12 4.58 -1.34 14.58
N LEU A 13 3.89 -2.37 14.08
CA LEU A 13 2.55 -2.75 14.50
C LEU A 13 2.60 -4.06 15.28
N GLU A 14 1.75 -4.16 16.29
CA GLU A 14 1.54 -5.41 17.01
C GLU A 14 0.79 -6.42 16.16
N ARG A 15 1.01 -7.70 16.46
CA ARG A 15 0.27 -8.81 15.82
C ARG A 15 -1.24 -8.61 15.87
N GLN A 16 -1.79 -8.14 17.00
CA GLN A 16 -3.23 -7.94 17.16
C GLN A 16 -3.77 -6.87 16.20
N GLN A 17 -2.99 -5.82 15.93
CA GLN A 17 -3.36 -4.78 14.99
C GLN A 17 -3.35 -5.33 13.56
N TRP A 18 -2.34 -6.10 13.18
CA TRP A 18 -2.31 -6.81 11.90
C TRP A 18 -3.49 -7.75 11.71
N GLU A 19 -3.79 -8.58 12.71
CA GLU A 19 -4.95 -9.48 12.65
C GLU A 19 -6.26 -8.70 12.52
N SER A 20 -6.38 -7.54 13.17
CA SER A 20 -7.55 -6.66 13.07
C SER A 20 -7.68 -6.10 11.64
N PHE A 21 -6.59 -5.62 11.03
CA PHE A 21 -6.61 -5.17 9.64
C PHE A 21 -7.04 -6.27 8.69
N LEU A 22 -6.47 -7.47 8.83
CA LEU A 22 -6.79 -8.62 8.00
C LEU A 22 -8.26 -9.04 8.09
N ARG A 23 -8.87 -8.99 9.29
CA ARG A 23 -10.30 -9.31 9.48
C ARG A 23 -11.24 -8.30 8.84
N MET A 24 -10.81 -7.04 8.71
CA MET A 24 -11.63 -6.01 8.06
C MET A 24 -11.56 -6.07 6.54
N VAL A 25 -10.60 -6.79 5.94
CA VAL A 25 -10.50 -6.90 4.49
C VAL A 25 -11.64 -7.77 3.97
N LYS A 26 -12.57 -7.15 3.26
CA LYS A 26 -13.71 -7.82 2.63
C LYS A 26 -13.61 -7.77 1.11
N VAL A 27 -14.07 -8.84 0.48
CA VAL A 27 -14.16 -8.97 -0.97
C VAL A 27 -15.53 -9.49 -1.34
N ARG A 28 -15.97 -9.19 -2.56
CA ARG A 28 -17.14 -9.84 -3.15
C ARG A 28 -16.76 -10.46 -4.48
N SER A 29 -17.39 -11.56 -4.85
CA SER A 29 -17.18 -12.14 -6.17
C SER A 29 -17.91 -11.31 -7.23
N ILE A 30 -17.28 -11.13 -8.38
CA ILE A 30 -17.85 -10.45 -9.55
C ILE A 30 -17.72 -11.33 -10.78
N HIS A 31 -18.81 -11.42 -11.53
CA HIS A 31 -18.83 -12.03 -12.84
C HIS A 31 -19.40 -11.01 -13.82
N ARG A 32 -18.52 -10.43 -14.65
CA ARG A 32 -18.84 -9.42 -15.67
C ARG A 32 -18.61 -10.03 -17.06
N PRO A 33 -19.56 -10.81 -17.59
CA PRO A 33 -19.42 -11.33 -18.94
C PRO A 33 -19.47 -10.19 -19.97
N LEU A 34 -18.84 -10.37 -21.13
CA LEU A 34 -18.87 -9.38 -22.23
C LEU A 34 -20.30 -9.13 -22.73
N LEU A 35 -21.19 -10.11 -22.58
CA LEU A 35 -22.61 -10.04 -22.89
C LEU A 35 -23.40 -10.71 -21.75
N GLY A 36 -24.40 -10.02 -21.20
CA GLY A 36 -25.26 -10.54 -20.14
C GLY A 36 -25.27 -9.71 -18.86
N ALA A 37 -26.00 -10.18 -17.84
CA ALA A 37 -26.10 -9.50 -16.56
C ALA A 37 -24.80 -9.67 -15.75
N THR A 38 -24.37 -8.59 -15.12
CA THR A 38 -23.29 -8.66 -14.12
C THR A 38 -23.84 -9.33 -12.86
N TYR A 39 -23.14 -10.35 -12.37
CA TYR A 39 -23.44 -10.97 -11.10
C TYR A 39 -22.44 -10.50 -10.04
N GLN A 40 -22.96 -10.13 -8.88
CA GLN A 40 -22.19 -9.87 -7.67
C GLN A 40 -22.62 -10.90 -6.62
N GLY A 41 -21.64 -11.63 -6.08
CA GLY A 41 -21.89 -12.51 -4.95
C GLY A 41 -21.94 -11.76 -3.64
N ASP A 42 -22.06 -12.52 -2.55
CA ASP A 42 -22.06 -11.97 -1.20
C ASP A 42 -20.71 -11.35 -0.83
N THR A 43 -20.76 -10.40 0.11
CA THR A 43 -19.56 -9.82 0.70
C THR A 43 -19.02 -10.74 1.77
N GLU A 44 -17.78 -11.16 1.61
CA GLU A 44 -17.13 -12.13 2.49
C GLU A 44 -15.77 -11.62 2.98
N PRO A 45 -15.29 -12.11 4.15
CA PRO A 45 -13.91 -11.89 4.57
C PRO A 45 -12.93 -12.45 3.53
N MET A 46 -11.89 -11.68 3.20
CA MET A 46 -10.88 -12.13 2.25
C MET A 46 -10.07 -13.31 2.80
N PHE A 47 -9.73 -13.24 4.08
CA PHE A 47 -8.93 -14.23 4.80
C PHE A 47 -9.77 -15.00 5.80
N SER A 48 -9.47 -16.29 5.98
CA SER A 48 -9.98 -17.11 7.09
C SER A 48 -9.26 -16.78 8.40
N GLU A 49 -9.83 -17.13 9.55
CA GLU A 49 -9.18 -16.89 10.85
C GLU A 49 -7.81 -17.57 11.00
N ASP A 50 -7.60 -18.72 10.34
CA ASP A 50 -6.29 -19.39 10.32
C ASP A 50 -5.25 -18.58 9.53
N GLU A 51 -5.66 -18.07 8.37
CA GLU A 51 -4.82 -17.20 7.54
C GLU A 51 -4.57 -15.86 8.22
N VAL A 52 -5.55 -15.31 8.93
CA VAL A 52 -5.41 -14.08 9.73
C VAL A 52 -4.31 -14.25 10.78
N ARG A 53 -4.34 -15.34 11.55
CA ARG A 53 -3.32 -15.61 12.59
C ARG A 53 -1.94 -15.82 11.97
N TYR A 54 -1.86 -16.58 10.88
CA TYR A 54 -0.61 -16.86 10.17
C TYR A 54 0.00 -15.60 9.54
N LEU A 55 -0.80 -14.82 8.82
CA LEU A 55 -0.37 -13.56 8.21
C LEU A 55 -0.05 -12.52 9.27
N GLY A 56 -0.80 -12.43 10.37
CA GLY A 56 -0.53 -11.47 11.44
C GLY A 56 0.88 -11.61 12.03
N ASP A 57 1.31 -12.85 12.31
CA ASP A 57 2.68 -13.13 12.77
C ASP A 57 3.73 -12.89 11.68
N SER A 58 3.43 -13.30 10.44
CA SER A 58 4.36 -13.15 9.31
C SER A 58 4.57 -11.69 8.91
N LEU A 59 3.50 -10.90 8.83
CA LEU A 59 3.52 -9.48 8.48
C LEU A 59 4.21 -8.67 9.56
N GLN A 60 3.98 -8.95 10.85
CA GLN A 60 4.69 -8.29 11.94
C GLN A 60 6.21 -8.42 11.76
N LYS A 61 6.70 -9.64 11.53
CA LYS A 61 8.14 -9.91 11.32
C LYS A 61 8.66 -9.26 10.05
N ALA A 62 7.90 -9.36 8.95
CA ALA A 62 8.31 -8.80 7.66
C ALA A 62 8.39 -7.27 7.70
N PHE A 63 7.42 -6.57 8.28
CA PHE A 63 7.41 -5.11 8.36
C PHE A 63 8.43 -4.54 9.35
N GLN A 64 8.87 -5.33 10.33
CA GLN A 64 10.00 -4.98 11.20
C GLN A 64 11.36 -5.09 10.49
N GLN A 65 11.46 -5.94 9.47
CA GLN A 65 12.68 -6.18 8.71
C GLN A 65 12.76 -5.37 7.41
N ALA A 66 11.60 -5.02 6.82
CA ALA A 66 11.51 -4.28 5.58
C ALA A 66 12.14 -2.90 5.70
N THR A 67 12.91 -2.51 4.68
CA THR A 67 13.49 -1.18 4.54
C THR A 67 12.53 -0.22 3.82
N LEU A 68 12.87 1.08 3.80
CA LEU A 68 12.06 2.18 3.21
C LEU A 68 11.72 2.05 1.71
N GLN A 69 12.21 1.02 1.02
CA GLN A 69 11.96 0.79 -0.41
C GLN A 69 11.48 -0.64 -0.71
N GLU A 70 11.28 -1.45 0.31
CA GLU A 70 10.87 -2.84 0.15
C GLU A 70 9.38 -3.02 0.37
N HIS A 71 8.77 -3.85 -0.46
CA HIS A 71 7.40 -4.28 -0.28
C HIS A 71 7.34 -5.66 0.36
N VAL A 72 6.31 -5.92 1.14
CA VAL A 72 6.06 -7.24 1.74
C VAL A 72 5.08 -8.02 0.88
N VAL A 73 5.60 -8.97 0.09
CA VAL A 73 4.77 -9.85 -0.74
C VAL A 73 4.26 -11.06 0.04
N PHE A 74 3.10 -11.58 -0.35
CA PHE A 74 2.54 -12.78 0.26
C PHE A 74 1.88 -13.68 -0.79
N ALA A 75 1.89 -14.99 -0.50
CA ALA A 75 1.14 -15.99 -1.23
C ALA A 75 0.62 -17.05 -0.25
N LEU A 76 -0.68 -17.35 -0.33
CA LEU A 76 -1.37 -18.35 0.46
C LEU A 76 -1.98 -19.38 -0.47
N ALA A 77 -1.90 -20.67 -0.11
CA ALA A 77 -2.66 -21.74 -0.72
C ALA A 77 -3.65 -22.30 0.29
N ARG A 78 -4.93 -22.27 -0.05
CA ARG A 78 -5.98 -22.95 0.69
C ARG A 78 -6.32 -24.26 -0.03
N PRO A 79 -6.20 -25.42 0.62
CA PRO A 79 -6.71 -26.67 0.07
C PRO A 79 -8.22 -26.59 -0.14
N SER A 80 -8.72 -27.11 -1.26
CA SER A 80 -10.16 -27.30 -1.45
C SER A 80 -10.51 -28.79 -1.46
N GLN A 81 -11.74 -29.13 -1.07
CA GLN A 81 -12.23 -30.51 -1.12
C GLN A 81 -12.31 -31.07 -2.55
N ALA A 82 -12.36 -30.20 -3.56
CA ALA A 82 -12.32 -30.58 -4.97
C ALA A 82 -10.89 -30.90 -5.47
N GLY A 83 -9.87 -30.85 -4.61
CA GLY A 83 -8.47 -31.10 -4.95
C GLY A 83 -7.78 -29.96 -5.72
N LEU A 84 -8.45 -28.81 -5.84
CA LEU A 84 -7.91 -27.61 -6.48
C LEU A 84 -7.57 -26.57 -5.42
N ASP A 85 -6.29 -26.31 -5.19
CA ASP A 85 -5.92 -25.29 -4.21
C ASP A 85 -6.30 -23.90 -4.72
N HIS A 86 -6.91 -23.12 -3.82
CA HIS A 86 -7.20 -21.72 -4.06
C HIS A 86 -6.04 -20.88 -3.60
N VAL A 87 -5.50 -20.08 -4.50
CA VAL A 87 -4.33 -19.25 -4.26
C VAL A 87 -4.76 -17.79 -4.10
N THR A 88 -4.27 -17.17 -3.03
CA THR A 88 -4.41 -15.74 -2.80
C THR A 88 -3.02 -15.14 -2.68
N SER A 89 -2.69 -14.15 -3.50
CA SER A 89 -1.37 -13.53 -3.51
C SER A 89 -1.43 -12.04 -3.77
N GLY A 90 -0.45 -11.31 -3.24
CA GLY A 90 -0.41 -9.87 -3.35
C GLY A 90 0.76 -9.26 -2.61
N VAL A 91 0.63 -7.97 -2.32
CA VAL A 91 1.65 -7.16 -1.68
C VAL A 91 1.03 -6.21 -0.67
N TRP A 92 1.74 -6.03 0.43
CA TRP A 92 1.52 -5.04 1.46
C TRP A 92 2.67 -4.05 1.46
N PHE A 93 2.35 -2.76 1.64
CA PHE A 93 3.35 -1.71 1.78
C PHE A 93 2.79 -0.56 2.61
N ALA A 94 3.67 0.25 3.20
CA ALA A 94 3.29 1.41 4.00
C ALA A 94 3.74 2.71 3.33
N GLU A 95 2.81 3.64 3.15
CA GLU A 95 3.06 4.92 2.49
C GLU A 95 2.26 6.02 3.20
N GLU A 96 2.86 7.19 3.45
CA GLU A 96 2.19 8.36 4.07
C GLU A 96 1.42 8.06 5.38
N GLY A 97 1.87 7.07 6.16
CA GLY A 97 1.14 6.65 7.37
C GLY A 97 -0.15 5.88 7.09
N ARG A 98 -0.24 5.21 5.94
CA ARG A 98 -1.31 4.29 5.57
C ARG A 98 -0.74 2.95 5.17
N ILE A 99 -1.56 1.91 5.29
CA ILE A 99 -1.22 0.55 4.88
C ILE A 99 -1.96 0.26 3.59
N HIS A 100 -1.23 -0.17 2.58
CA HIS A 100 -1.76 -0.45 1.26
C HIS A 100 -1.73 -1.95 1.02
N LEU A 101 -2.84 -2.48 0.53
CA LEU A 101 -2.98 -3.87 0.08
C LEU A 101 -3.34 -3.86 -1.40
N ARG A 102 -2.51 -4.53 -2.19
CA ARG A 102 -2.81 -4.84 -3.58
C ARG A 102 -2.78 -6.34 -3.79
N VAL A 103 -3.81 -6.87 -4.42
CA VAL A 103 -4.01 -8.30 -4.60
C VAL A 103 -3.90 -8.63 -6.07
N ALA A 104 -2.96 -9.51 -6.42
CA ALA A 104 -2.77 -9.99 -7.78
C ALA A 104 -3.68 -11.17 -8.08
N ASN A 105 -3.91 -12.05 -7.10
CA ASN A 105 -4.80 -13.20 -7.22
C ASN A 105 -5.65 -13.30 -5.95
N CYS A 106 -6.97 -13.40 -6.08
CA CYS A 106 -7.88 -13.61 -4.96
C CYS A 106 -8.62 -14.93 -5.15
N ARG A 107 -8.37 -15.90 -4.27
CA ARG A 107 -9.01 -17.25 -4.28
C ARG A 107 -8.99 -17.92 -5.66
N LEU A 108 -7.89 -17.77 -6.38
CA LEU A 108 -7.71 -18.34 -7.71
C LEU A 108 -7.58 -19.86 -7.62
N ALA A 109 -8.51 -20.60 -8.23
CA ALA A 109 -8.38 -22.05 -8.34
C ALA A 109 -7.23 -22.41 -9.30
N VAL A 110 -6.15 -22.96 -8.77
CA VAL A 110 -4.98 -23.34 -9.57
C VAL A 110 -5.04 -24.82 -9.92
N THR A 111 -5.35 -25.12 -11.19
CA THR A 111 -5.40 -26.48 -11.73
C THR A 111 -4.03 -26.99 -12.21
N MET A 112 -3.13 -26.08 -12.59
CA MET A 112 -1.83 -26.41 -13.17
C MET A 112 -0.69 -26.15 -12.17
N PRO A 113 0.15 -27.16 -11.83
CA PRO A 113 1.28 -26.97 -10.92
C PRO A 113 2.29 -25.91 -11.35
N SER A 114 2.44 -25.68 -12.67
CA SER A 114 3.32 -24.66 -13.23
C SER A 114 2.87 -23.24 -12.86
N ILE A 115 1.57 -22.98 -12.89
CA ILE A 115 0.99 -21.69 -12.51
C ILE A 115 1.22 -21.45 -11.02
N ARG A 116 1.04 -22.48 -10.17
CA ARG A 116 1.37 -22.39 -8.75
C ARG A 116 2.83 -21.99 -8.55
N LYS A 117 3.78 -22.71 -9.15
CA LYS A 117 5.22 -22.39 -9.03
C LYS A 117 5.53 -20.96 -9.45
N GLN A 118 4.86 -20.47 -10.50
CA GLN A 118 5.04 -19.10 -10.97
C GLN A 118 4.55 -18.07 -9.94
N ILE A 119 3.38 -18.27 -9.34
CA ILE A 119 2.86 -17.38 -8.29
C ILE A 119 3.78 -17.37 -7.05
N TRP A 120 4.37 -18.51 -6.68
CA TRP A 120 5.31 -18.54 -5.56
C TRP A 120 6.64 -17.82 -5.87
N ARG A 121 7.07 -17.80 -7.13
CA ARG A 121 8.25 -17.07 -7.57
C ARG A 121 7.98 -15.57 -7.70
N ASP A 122 6.79 -15.22 -8.16
CA ASP A 122 6.33 -13.85 -8.35
C ASP A 122 4.88 -13.73 -7.85
N PRO A 123 4.66 -13.39 -6.55
CA PRO A 123 3.33 -13.27 -5.98
C PRO A 123 2.46 -12.19 -6.63
N LEU A 124 3.06 -11.29 -7.41
CA LEU A 124 2.39 -10.24 -8.15
C LEU A 124 2.01 -10.66 -9.57
N PHE A 125 2.38 -11.87 -9.99
CA PHE A 125 1.94 -12.45 -11.25
C PHE A 125 0.42 -12.70 -11.22
N ALA A 126 -0.34 -11.75 -11.74
CA ALA A 126 -1.80 -11.85 -11.85
C ALA A 126 -2.18 -12.81 -12.99
N GLN A 127 -3.04 -13.78 -12.70
CA GLN A 127 -3.75 -14.53 -13.73
C GLN A 127 -4.95 -13.72 -14.22
N ALA A 128 -5.23 -13.79 -15.53
CA ALA A 128 -6.31 -13.02 -16.14
C ALA A 128 -7.68 -13.41 -15.53
N GLY A 129 -8.49 -12.40 -15.21
CA GLY A 129 -9.85 -12.57 -14.69
C GLY A 129 -9.96 -12.39 -13.19
N ALA A 130 -9.79 -11.15 -12.70
CA ALA A 130 -10.14 -10.84 -11.31
C ALA A 130 -11.65 -11.05 -11.11
N PHE A 131 -12.01 -12.18 -10.52
CA PHE A 131 -13.40 -12.51 -10.15
C PHE A 131 -13.79 -11.93 -8.79
N TYR A 132 -12.97 -11.04 -8.22
CA TYR A 132 -13.21 -10.42 -6.93
C TYR A 132 -12.90 -8.94 -6.99
N GLU A 133 -13.70 -8.15 -6.28
CA GLU A 133 -13.44 -6.74 -5.99
C GLU A 133 -13.43 -6.53 -4.47
N PHE A 134 -12.64 -5.56 -4.01
CA PHE A 134 -12.65 -5.15 -2.62
C PHE A 134 -13.96 -4.46 -2.25
N VAL A 135 -14.39 -4.65 -1.01
CA VAL A 135 -15.52 -3.94 -0.41
C VAL A 135 -14.98 -3.13 0.77
N PRO A 136 -14.65 -1.83 0.56
CA PRO A 136 -14.05 -1.02 1.61
C PRO A 136 -15.04 -0.86 2.77
N GLY A 137 -14.53 -1.10 3.98
CA GLY A 137 -15.23 -0.80 5.23
C GLY A 137 -14.84 0.55 5.82
N ASP A 138 -15.20 0.77 7.08
CA ASP A 138 -14.81 1.98 7.82
C ASP A 138 -13.28 2.09 7.91
N GLY A 139 -12.74 3.29 7.64
CA GLY A 139 -11.29 3.54 7.63
C GLY A 139 -10.54 2.94 6.44
N GLN A 140 -11.26 2.39 5.45
CA GLN A 140 -10.68 1.88 4.21
C GLN A 140 -11.16 2.69 3.00
N SER A 141 -10.28 2.85 2.02
CA SER A 141 -10.63 3.45 0.73
C SER A 141 -10.04 2.64 -0.41
N LEU A 142 -10.64 2.77 -1.59
CA LEU A 142 -10.12 2.17 -2.81
C LEU A 142 -9.43 3.22 -3.65
N THR A 143 -8.15 2.99 -3.92
CA THR A 143 -7.43 3.72 -4.94
C THR A 143 -7.39 2.85 -6.19
N ARG A 144 -8.00 3.33 -7.27
CA ARG A 144 -7.70 2.80 -8.60
C ARG A 144 -6.48 3.53 -9.11
N SER A 145 -5.46 2.79 -9.54
CA SER A 145 -4.42 3.39 -10.36
C SER A 145 -5.06 3.81 -11.68
N SER A 146 -5.55 5.05 -11.74
CA SER A 146 -5.88 5.70 -13.00
C SER A 146 -4.56 6.03 -13.67
N ARG A 147 -3.92 5.02 -14.28
CA ARG A 147 -2.90 5.31 -15.26
C ARG A 147 -3.63 5.70 -16.53
N ASP A 148 -3.76 7.01 -16.71
CA ASP A 148 -4.21 7.64 -17.95
C ASP A 148 -3.60 6.90 -19.15
N GLY A 149 -4.47 6.23 -19.93
CA GLY A 149 -4.16 5.83 -21.29
C GLY A 149 -3.41 4.50 -21.51
N ARG A 150 -3.61 3.42 -20.74
CA ARG A 150 -3.12 2.09 -21.17
C ARG A 150 -4.11 0.94 -21.00
N ASN A 151 -4.57 0.44 -22.16
CA ASN A 151 -5.18 -0.85 -22.46
C ASN A 151 -6.49 -1.21 -21.70
N PRO A 152 -7.68 -1.13 -22.33
CA PRO A 152 -8.98 -1.46 -21.71
C PRO A 152 -9.14 -2.95 -21.34
N PHE A 153 -8.15 -3.79 -21.68
CA PHE A 153 -8.12 -5.22 -21.39
C PHE A 153 -7.27 -5.58 -20.15
N ARG A 154 -6.66 -4.60 -19.48
CA ARG A 154 -5.97 -4.81 -18.20
C ARG A 154 -6.56 -3.85 -17.18
N SER A 155 -7.50 -4.34 -16.39
CA SER A 155 -7.85 -3.66 -15.13
C SER A 155 -6.63 -3.80 -14.23
N ASP A 156 -5.92 -2.70 -13.98
CA ASP A 156 -4.94 -2.69 -12.91
C ASP A 156 -5.65 -3.11 -11.60
N PRO A 157 -5.02 -3.94 -10.76
CA PRO A 157 -5.66 -4.45 -9.55
C PRO A 157 -6.03 -3.28 -8.63
N ASP A 158 -7.28 -3.27 -8.15
CA ASP A 158 -7.72 -2.30 -7.15
C ASP A 158 -6.78 -2.34 -5.93
N GLU A 159 -6.45 -1.18 -5.39
CA GLU A 159 -5.61 -1.04 -4.20
C GLU A 159 -6.48 -0.61 -3.01
N LEU A 160 -6.47 -1.43 -1.96
CA LEU A 160 -7.14 -1.11 -0.71
C LEU A 160 -6.19 -0.35 0.20
N VAL A 161 -6.55 0.88 0.53
CA VAL A 161 -5.81 1.74 1.45
C VAL A 161 -6.51 1.69 2.80
N ILE A 162 -5.75 1.38 3.85
CA ILE A 162 -6.23 1.27 5.23
C ILE A 162 -5.55 2.37 6.05
N ASP A 163 -6.36 3.27 6.61
CA ASP A 163 -5.90 4.23 7.59
C ASP A 163 -5.81 3.55 8.95
N TYR A 164 -4.59 3.21 9.37
CA TYR A 164 -4.39 2.42 10.59
C TYR A 164 -4.75 3.18 11.88
N GLN A 165 -4.72 4.52 11.85
CA GLN A 165 -5.04 5.35 13.02
C GLN A 165 -6.56 5.34 13.29
N LEU A 166 -7.34 5.43 12.21
CA LEU A 166 -8.80 5.33 12.28
C LEU A 166 -9.26 3.90 12.59
N ALA A 167 -8.58 2.91 12.01
CA ALA A 167 -8.96 1.50 12.13
C ALA A 167 -8.64 0.86 13.50
N THR A 168 -7.63 1.36 14.24
CA THR A 168 -7.27 0.80 15.56
C THR A 168 -7.93 1.52 16.72
N GLY A 169 -8.65 2.63 16.49
CA GLY A 169 -9.13 3.51 17.56
C GLY A 169 -8.01 4.04 18.46
N ALA A 170 -6.75 3.84 18.06
CA ALA A 170 -5.58 4.30 18.77
C ALA A 170 -5.51 5.81 18.57
N ARG A 171 -6.20 6.53 19.46
CA ARG A 171 -5.74 7.85 19.87
C ARG A 171 -4.26 7.64 20.20
N PRO A 172 -3.32 8.41 19.61
CA PRO A 172 -1.93 8.26 19.98
C PRO A 172 -1.87 8.51 21.48
N ASP A 173 -1.62 7.48 22.27
CA ASP A 173 -1.14 7.70 23.61
C ASP A 173 0.16 8.48 23.40
N PRO A 174 0.21 9.75 23.83
CA PRO A 174 1.41 10.52 23.70
C PRO A 174 2.44 9.72 24.49
N VAL A 175 3.45 9.18 23.79
CA VAL A 175 4.67 8.72 24.41
C VAL A 175 5.04 9.82 25.38
N SER A 176 4.95 9.48 26.67
CA SER A 176 5.11 10.42 27.78
C SER A 176 6.46 11.08 27.62
N SER A 177 6.44 12.26 27.02
CA SER A 177 7.57 13.15 26.83
C SER A 177 7.00 14.54 27.06
N LYS A 178 6.84 14.89 28.33
CA LYS A 178 6.71 16.27 28.75
C LYS A 178 7.71 16.53 29.87
N PRO A 179 8.22 17.77 30.05
CA PRO A 179 8.03 18.96 29.21
C PRO A 179 9.33 19.78 28.95
N SER A 180 9.23 20.72 27.99
CA SER A 180 10.18 21.81 27.62
C SER A 180 10.90 21.55 26.29
N ALA A 181 10.93 22.43 25.29
CA ALA A 181 10.59 23.85 25.25
C ALA A 181 10.26 24.28 23.80
N GLN A 182 9.26 25.16 23.70
CA GLN A 182 9.09 26.27 22.74
C GLN A 182 8.95 26.04 21.22
N PRO A 183 8.18 26.93 20.54
CA PRO A 183 8.01 26.92 19.09
C PRO A 183 9.22 27.58 18.40
N GLU A 184 9.85 26.92 17.43
CA GLU A 184 10.89 27.56 16.63
C GLU A 184 10.31 28.56 15.62
N PRO A 185 10.99 29.70 15.37
CA PRO A 185 10.48 30.80 14.57
C PRO A 185 10.55 30.51 13.06
N PRO A 186 9.91 31.34 12.21
CA PRO A 186 10.05 31.25 10.76
C PRO A 186 11.52 31.43 10.37
N ARG A 187 12.09 30.45 9.65
CA ARG A 187 13.46 30.49 9.13
C ARG A 187 13.69 31.80 8.38
N SER A 188 14.77 32.50 8.73
CA SER A 188 15.13 33.81 8.18
C SER A 188 15.40 33.72 6.67
N LEU A 189 15.00 34.75 5.91
CA LEU A 189 15.25 34.85 4.47
C LEU A 189 16.72 34.64 4.09
N GLU A 190 17.65 35.06 4.94
CA GLU A 190 19.09 34.90 4.73
C GLU A 190 19.52 33.44 4.78
N GLU A 191 18.89 32.63 5.65
CA GLU A 191 19.14 31.19 5.73
C GLU A 191 18.60 30.47 4.50
N GLN A 192 17.45 30.90 3.97
CA GLN A 192 16.87 30.36 2.74
C GLN A 192 17.72 30.69 1.51
N LEU A 193 18.29 31.89 1.45
CA LEU A 193 19.22 32.30 0.38
C LEU A 193 20.56 31.54 0.46
N SER A 194 21.05 31.31 1.67
CA SER A 194 22.29 30.54 1.92
C SER A 194 22.12 29.08 1.51
N LEU A 195 20.96 28.49 1.79
CA LEU A 195 20.61 27.13 1.39
C LEU A 195 20.50 27.00 -0.14
N LEU A 196 19.84 27.94 -0.82
CA LEU A 196 19.76 27.96 -2.29
C LEU A 196 21.14 28.05 -2.95
N LYS A 197 22.03 28.88 -2.40
CA LYS A 197 23.40 29.01 -2.91
C LYS A 197 24.18 27.69 -2.80
N ARG A 198 24.02 26.99 -1.67
CA ARG A 198 24.66 25.68 -1.42
C ARG A 198 24.16 24.60 -2.37
N LEU A 199 22.84 24.56 -2.63
CA LEU A 199 22.25 23.60 -3.55
C LEU A 199 22.74 23.80 -4.99
N ARG A 200 22.95 25.05 -5.41
CA ARG A 200 23.52 25.39 -6.72
C ARG A 200 24.99 24.97 -6.84
N GLU A 201 25.79 25.24 -5.81
CA GLU A 201 27.21 24.85 -5.77
C GLU A 201 27.40 23.33 -5.79
N GLN A 202 26.41 22.58 -5.30
CA GLN A 202 26.37 21.11 -5.37
C GLN A 202 25.83 20.58 -6.72
N GLY A 203 25.47 21.45 -7.66
CA GLY A 203 24.87 21.06 -8.95
C GLY A 203 23.46 20.46 -8.81
N MET A 204 22.82 20.59 -7.64
CA MET A 204 21.50 20.04 -7.34
C MET A 204 20.35 20.87 -7.91
N ILE A 205 20.64 22.10 -8.33
CA ILE A 205 19.70 22.99 -9.03
C ILE A 205 20.42 23.68 -10.19
N THR A 206 19.67 23.93 -11.27
CA THR A 206 20.18 24.67 -12.42
C THR A 206 20.32 26.16 -12.11
N GLU A 207 21.18 26.88 -12.83
CA GLU A 207 21.35 28.33 -12.65
C GLU A 207 20.04 29.10 -12.90
N GLU A 208 19.17 28.61 -13.77
CA GLU A 208 17.85 29.20 -14.04
C GLU A 208 16.91 29.03 -12.85
N ASP A 209 16.84 27.85 -12.25
CA ASP A 209 16.03 27.58 -11.05
C ASP A 209 16.51 28.37 -9.84
N TYR A 210 17.84 28.52 -9.69
CA TYR A 210 18.44 29.35 -8.64
C TYR A 210 18.02 30.82 -8.79
N ARG A 211 18.06 31.37 -10.01
CA ARG A 211 17.67 32.77 -10.26
C ARG A 211 16.19 33.00 -10.00
N ALA A 212 15.31 32.11 -10.48
CA ALA A 212 13.88 32.22 -10.28
C ALA A 212 13.50 32.18 -8.78
N LYS A 213 14.06 31.23 -8.02
CA LYS A 213 13.79 31.11 -6.58
C LYS A 213 14.40 32.25 -5.77
N LYS A 214 15.60 32.73 -6.12
CA LYS A 214 16.21 33.90 -5.49
C LYS A 214 15.36 35.15 -5.70
N GLN A 215 14.82 35.33 -6.90
CA GLN A 215 14.00 36.48 -7.24
C GLN A 215 12.65 36.43 -6.50
N GLN A 216 12.00 35.26 -6.42
CA GLN A 216 10.78 35.08 -5.62
C GLN A 216 10.97 35.36 -4.12
N LEU A 217 12.14 35.06 -3.56
CA LEU A 217 12.44 35.36 -2.16
C LEU A 217 12.71 36.86 -1.93
N LEU A 218 13.26 37.56 -2.92
CA LEU A 218 13.49 39.01 -2.87
C LEU A 218 12.22 39.82 -3.15
N ASP A 219 11.29 39.31 -3.96
CA ASP A 219 10.01 39.95 -4.28
C ASP A 219 8.97 39.83 -3.14
N ARG A 220 9.30 39.06 -2.09
CA ARG A 220 8.49 38.89 -0.87
C ARG A 220 8.84 39.89 0.23
N LEU A 221 9.73 40.85 -0.08
CA LEU A 221 9.96 42.09 0.66
C LEU A 221 8.90 43.14 0.29
#